data_AF-A0A1E1WU22-F1
#
_entry.id   AF-A0A1E1WU22-F1
#
_cell.length_a   1.000
_cell.length_b   1.000
_cell.length_c   1.000
_cell.angle_alpha   90.00
_cell.angle_beta   90.00
_cell.angle_gamma   90.00
#
_symmetry.space_group_name_H-M   'P 1'
#
loop_
_entity.id
_entity.type
_entity.pdbx_description
1 polymer ?
#
loop_
_entity_poly.entity_id
_entity_poly.type
_entity_poly.pdbx_seq_one_letter_code
_entity_poly.pdbx_strand_id
1 'polypeptide(L)'
;MNEMVFSVTTAYQGTTKCKCNVFRWRYDDKIVISDIDGTITKSDVLGHIFPLVGKDWAQSGVAQLFTKIKNNGYQLLYLSARAIGQARVTREYLRSIKQGEVCLPDGPLLLNPTSLLRAFHREVIEKKPEEFKIQCLADIKALFPAGSNPFYAGYGNRVNDVCAYQAVGIPIVRIFTINYKGELKHELTQTFQSTYHVQSDSVDDFFPPLQKCDNKS
;
A
#
# COMPACT_ATOMS: atom_id res chain seq x y z
N MET A 1 -4.40 1.69 15.17
CA MET A 1 -3.11 0.99 15.05
C MET A 1 -2.65 0.63 16.45
N ASN A 2 -2.27 -0.63 16.69
CA ASN A 2 -1.76 -1.08 17.98
C ASN A 2 -0.28 -1.47 17.82
N GLU A 3 0.62 -1.03 18.70
CA GLU A 3 2.01 -1.48 18.70
C GLU A 3 2.11 -2.79 19.49
N MET A 4 2.77 -3.80 18.91
CA MET A 4 3.15 -5.02 19.62
C MET A 4 4.67 -5.13 19.67
N VAL A 5 5.20 -5.69 20.77
CA VAL A 5 6.63 -5.85 20.99
C VAL A 5 6.92 -7.31 21.32
N PHE A 6 7.65 -7.98 20.42
CA PHE A 6 8.21 -9.31 20.66
C PHE A 6 9.57 -9.15 21.34
N SER A 7 9.81 -9.88 22.42
CA SER A 7 11.09 -9.84 23.14
C SER A 7 11.65 -11.27 23.25
N VAL A 8 12.92 -11.44 22.89
CA VAL A 8 13.65 -12.70 23.02
C VAL A 8 14.83 -12.46 23.93
N THR A 9 14.94 -13.25 25.00
CA THR A 9 16.05 -13.17 25.96
C THR A 9 16.87 -14.45 25.85
N THR A 10 18.17 -14.31 25.57
CA THR A 10 19.12 -15.43 25.58
C THR A 10 20.21 -15.18 26.62
N ALA A 11 20.79 -16.26 27.14
CA ALA A 11 21.85 -16.19 28.13
C ALA A 11 23.10 -15.43 27.62
N TYR A 12 23.38 -15.50 26.32
CA TYR A 12 24.58 -14.92 25.71
C TYR A 12 24.38 -13.52 25.12
N GLN A 13 23.18 -13.18 24.64
CA GLN A 13 22.91 -11.91 23.94
C GLN A 13 21.99 -10.96 24.72
N GLY A 14 21.54 -11.35 25.92
CA GLY A 14 20.57 -10.59 26.70
C GLY A 14 19.21 -10.52 26.01
N THR A 15 18.46 -9.44 26.24
CA THR A 15 17.11 -9.25 25.68
C THR A 15 17.14 -8.42 24.40
N THR A 16 16.70 -9.01 23.29
CA THR A 16 16.45 -8.30 22.02
C THR A 16 14.94 -8.08 21.84
N LYS A 17 14.55 -6.93 21.30
CA LYS A 17 13.14 -6.58 21.05
C LYS A 17 12.88 -6.28 19.57
N CYS A 18 11.75 -6.74 19.06
CA CYS A 18 11.23 -6.42 17.73
C CYS A 18 9.84 -5.81 17.87
N LYS A 19 9.60 -4.67 17.21
CA LYS A 19 8.31 -3.97 17.23
C LYS A 19 7.55 -4.22 15.93
N CYS A 20 6.24 -4.40 16.02
CA CYS A 20 5.34 -4.41 14.87
C CYS A 20 4.06 -3.60 15.14
N ASN A 21 3.34 -3.30 14.07
CA ASN A 21 2.03 -2.65 14.14
C ASN A 21 0.96 -3.67 13.77
N VAL A 22 -0.08 -3.77 14.59
CA VAL A 22 -1.28 -4.58 14.32
C VAL A 22 -2.45 -3.67 13.97
N PHE A 23 -3.12 -4.04 12.88
CA PHE A 23 -4.28 -3.36 12.35
C PHE A 23 -5.49 -4.27 12.49
N ARG A 24 -6.62 -3.70 12.90
CA ARG A 24 -7.91 -4.39 13.02
C ARG A 24 -8.87 -3.72 12.06
N TRP A 25 -9.41 -4.52 11.16
CA TRP A 25 -10.46 -4.13 10.21
C TRP A 25 -11.71 -4.96 10.46
N ARG A 26 -12.87 -4.38 10.18
CA ARG A 26 -14.12 -5.13 10.15
C ARG A 26 -14.21 -5.94 8.86
N TYR A 27 -15.05 -6.97 8.86
CA TYR A 27 -15.26 -7.82 7.70
C TYR A 27 -15.88 -7.07 6.50
N ASP A 28 -16.56 -5.94 6.75
CA ASP A 28 -17.23 -5.11 5.76
C ASP A 28 -16.36 -3.93 5.26
N ASP A 29 -15.22 -3.67 5.91
CA ASP A 29 -14.30 -2.59 5.53
C ASP A 29 -13.84 -2.74 4.06
N LYS A 30 -13.66 -1.61 3.39
CA LYS A 30 -13.18 -1.55 2.00
C LYS A 30 -11.75 -1.07 1.96
N ILE A 31 -10.89 -1.84 1.31
CA ILE A 31 -9.44 -1.62 1.27
C ILE A 31 -9.05 -1.00 -0.07
N VAL A 32 -8.25 0.05 -0.02
CA VAL A 32 -7.55 0.65 -1.15
C VAL A 32 -6.08 0.29 -1.05
N ILE A 33 -5.57 -0.39 -2.08
CA ILE A 33 -4.18 -0.80 -2.17
C ILE A 33 -3.38 0.31 -2.84
N SER A 34 -2.18 0.59 -2.36
CA SER A 34 -1.21 1.42 -3.07
C SER A 34 0.15 0.73 -3.09
N ASP A 35 0.73 0.62 -4.28
CA ASP A 35 2.17 0.42 -4.36
C ASP A 35 2.89 1.66 -3.82
N ILE A 36 4.15 1.51 -3.43
CA ILE A 36 4.95 2.62 -2.89
C ILE A 36 5.90 3.16 -3.94
N ASP A 37 6.72 2.28 -4.51
CA ASP A 37 7.79 2.67 -5.43
C ASP A 37 7.16 3.10 -6.76
N GLY A 38 7.48 4.32 -7.22
CA GLY A 38 6.93 4.91 -8.45
C GLY A 38 5.47 5.36 -8.37
N THR A 39 4.74 4.93 -7.33
CA THR A 39 3.32 5.28 -7.09
C THR A 39 3.18 6.36 -6.02
N ILE A 40 3.76 6.16 -4.84
CA ILE A 40 3.87 7.19 -3.81
C ILE A 40 5.16 7.99 -4.01
N THR A 41 6.26 7.30 -4.34
CA THR A 41 7.51 7.97 -4.78
C THR A 41 7.43 8.31 -6.26
N LYS A 42 8.17 9.32 -6.72
CA LYS A 42 8.23 9.67 -8.16
C LYS A 42 9.01 8.66 -9.02
N SER A 43 9.80 7.76 -8.43
CA SER A 43 10.68 6.84 -9.17
C SER A 43 10.95 5.55 -8.39
N ASP A 44 11.06 4.46 -9.15
CA ASP A 44 11.42 3.12 -8.67
C ASP A 44 12.93 2.97 -8.38
N VAL A 45 13.78 3.73 -9.09
CA VAL A 45 15.24 3.50 -9.13
C VAL A 45 15.95 4.02 -7.87
N LEU A 46 15.37 5.00 -7.21
CA LEU A 46 15.96 5.66 -6.04
C LEU A 46 15.58 5.01 -4.71
N GLY A 47 14.78 3.93 -4.73
CA GLY A 47 14.38 3.16 -3.55
C GLY A 47 15.55 2.62 -2.71
N HIS A 48 16.72 2.41 -3.33
CA HIS A 48 17.94 1.93 -2.67
C HIS A 48 18.82 3.04 -2.06
N ILE A 49 18.60 4.32 -2.41
CA ILE A 49 19.43 5.48 -1.98
C ILE A 49 18.72 6.32 -0.91
N PHE A 50 17.68 5.74 -0.30
CA PHE A 50 16.68 6.41 0.51
C PHE A 50 17.13 7.18 1.77
N PRO A 51 18.29 6.95 2.43
CA PRO A 51 18.57 7.67 3.68
C PRO A 51 18.85 9.16 3.54
N LEU A 52 19.00 9.73 2.33
CA LEU A 52 19.68 11.03 2.14
C LEU A 52 18.91 12.10 1.34
N VAL A 53 17.71 11.86 0.81
CA VAL A 53 17.04 12.82 -0.09
C VAL A 53 15.69 13.28 0.50
N GLY A 54 15.51 14.60 0.56
CA GLY A 54 14.48 15.30 1.35
C GLY A 54 13.00 15.12 0.94
N LYS A 55 12.13 15.95 1.55
CA LYS A 55 10.66 15.87 1.51
C LYS A 55 10.00 15.84 0.11
N ASP A 56 10.68 16.28 -0.96
CA ASP A 56 10.06 16.55 -2.27
C ASP A 56 9.95 15.36 -3.23
N TRP A 57 10.20 14.14 -2.75
CA TRP A 57 10.24 12.94 -3.59
C TRP A 57 8.92 12.17 -3.73
N ALA A 58 7.90 12.56 -2.96
CA ALA A 58 6.56 11.98 -3.09
C ALA A 58 5.80 12.59 -4.28
N GLN A 59 4.94 11.79 -4.91
CA GLN A 59 4.01 12.25 -5.94
C GLN A 59 3.09 13.35 -5.38
N SER A 60 2.97 14.45 -6.11
CA SER A 60 2.23 15.62 -5.62
C SER A 60 0.74 15.31 -5.48
N GLY A 61 0.15 15.57 -4.31
CA GLY A 61 -1.28 15.38 -4.05
C GLY A 61 -1.65 14.03 -3.42
N VAL A 62 -0.70 13.11 -3.31
CA VAL A 62 -0.95 11.75 -2.80
C VAL A 62 -1.43 11.76 -1.34
N ALA A 63 -0.85 12.64 -0.50
CA ALA A 63 -1.24 12.72 0.91
C ALA A 63 -2.67 13.27 1.05
N GLN A 64 -3.03 14.28 0.24
CA GLN A 64 -4.38 14.85 0.21
C GLN A 64 -5.41 13.82 -0.25
N LEU A 65 -5.15 13.15 -1.39
CA LEU A 65 -6.06 12.15 -1.93
C LEU A 65 -6.27 11.00 -0.94
N PHE A 66 -5.19 10.38 -0.45
CA PHE A 66 -5.31 9.22 0.42
C PHE A 66 -5.96 9.58 1.76
N THR A 67 -5.72 10.79 2.27
CA THR A 67 -6.43 11.28 3.46
C THR A 67 -7.91 11.45 3.22
N LYS A 68 -8.33 12.01 2.08
CA LYS A 68 -9.75 12.10 1.75
C LYS A 68 -10.40 10.73 1.56
N ILE A 69 -9.74 9.80 0.87
CA ILE A 69 -10.17 8.39 0.76
C ILE A 69 -10.36 7.77 2.15
N LYS A 70 -9.38 7.99 3.05
CA LYS A 70 -9.45 7.51 4.43
C LYS A 70 -10.63 8.12 5.20
N ASN A 71 -10.87 9.41 5.03
CA ASN A 71 -11.99 10.12 5.67
C ASN A 71 -13.35 9.62 5.19
N ASN A 72 -13.44 9.13 3.95
CA ASN A 72 -14.63 8.46 3.42
C ASN A 72 -14.84 7.04 3.94
N GLY A 73 -13.99 6.56 4.86
CA GLY A 73 -14.16 5.29 5.57
C GLY A 73 -13.37 4.12 5.00
N TYR A 74 -12.63 4.32 3.91
CA TYR A 74 -11.80 3.29 3.30
C TYR A 74 -10.51 3.05 4.11
N GLN A 75 -9.97 1.84 4.04
CA GLN A 75 -8.71 1.45 4.68
C GLN A 75 -7.58 1.45 3.66
N LEU A 76 -6.40 1.98 4.02
CA LEU A 76 -5.24 1.98 3.13
C LEU A 76 -4.34 0.79 3.46
N LEU A 77 -3.91 0.07 2.43
CA LEU A 77 -2.91 -1.01 2.48
C LEU A 77 -1.75 -0.64 1.55
N TYR A 78 -0.55 -0.55 2.10
CA TYR A 78 0.66 -0.25 1.33
C TYR A 78 1.42 -1.52 0.99
N LEU A 79 1.82 -1.67 -0.26
CA LEU A 79 2.57 -2.80 -0.77
C LEU A 79 3.87 -2.29 -1.43
N SER A 80 4.97 -3.03 -1.31
CA SER A 80 6.20 -2.72 -2.02
C SER A 80 7.02 -3.99 -2.27
N ALA A 81 7.73 -4.02 -3.40
CA ALA A 81 8.68 -5.07 -3.73
C ALA A 81 9.99 -4.99 -2.93
N ARG A 82 10.18 -3.94 -2.11
CA ARG A 82 11.33 -3.80 -1.21
C ARG A 82 11.41 -4.99 -0.25
N ALA A 83 12.64 -5.34 0.09
CA ALA A 83 12.91 -6.43 1.02
C ALA A 83 12.39 -6.12 2.42
N ILE A 84 11.86 -7.14 3.12
CA ILE A 84 11.35 -7.03 4.49
C ILE A 84 12.38 -6.51 5.50
N GLY A 85 13.68 -6.68 5.26
CA GLY A 85 14.75 -6.06 6.06
C GLY A 85 14.71 -4.52 6.07
N GLN A 86 14.05 -3.91 5.09
CA GLN A 86 13.88 -2.45 4.97
C GLN A 86 12.58 -1.94 5.60
N ALA A 87 11.82 -2.81 6.30
CA ALA A 87 10.49 -2.47 6.80
C ALA A 87 10.44 -1.24 7.71
N ARG A 88 11.46 -1.08 8.56
CA ARG A 88 11.56 0.08 9.45
C ARG A 88 11.72 1.37 8.65
N VAL A 89 12.70 1.42 7.75
CA VAL A 89 13.01 2.61 6.93
C VAL A 89 11.84 2.99 6.04
N THR A 90 11.20 2.01 5.38
CA THR A 90 10.03 2.28 4.54
C THR A 90 8.84 2.82 5.34
N ARG A 91 8.56 2.29 6.54
CA ARG A 91 7.50 2.84 7.41
C ARG A 91 7.82 4.25 7.89
N GLU A 92 9.05 4.49 8.32
CA GLU A 92 9.49 5.81 8.77
C GLU A 92 9.40 6.83 7.63
N TYR A 93 9.71 6.42 6.39
CA TYR A 93 9.49 7.26 5.21
C TYR A 93 8.01 7.58 4.99
N LEU A 94 7.11 6.59 4.92
CA LEU A 94 5.69 6.86 4.70
C LEU A 94 5.12 7.83 5.74
N ARG A 95 5.54 7.70 7.00
CA ARG A 95 5.15 8.59 8.10
C ARG A 95 5.74 10.00 8.00
N SER A 96 6.86 10.18 7.30
CA SER A 96 7.49 11.48 7.13
C SER A 96 6.92 12.29 5.96
N ILE A 97 6.16 11.64 5.06
CA ILE A 97 5.48 12.32 3.95
C ILE A 97 4.40 13.25 4.50
N LYS A 98 4.62 14.55 4.29
CA LYS A 98 3.70 15.64 4.61
C LYS A 98 3.63 16.60 3.43
N GLN A 99 2.44 16.85 2.90
CA GLN A 99 2.18 17.79 1.80
C GLN A 99 1.22 18.87 2.32
N GLY A 100 1.71 20.10 2.47
CA GLY A 100 0.99 21.13 3.25
C GLY A 100 0.85 20.67 4.69
N GLU A 101 -0.37 20.72 5.25
CA GLU A 101 -0.67 20.25 6.61
C GLU A 101 -1.13 18.79 6.68
N VAL A 102 -1.17 18.09 5.53
CA VAL A 102 -1.71 16.73 5.44
C VAL A 102 -0.59 15.70 5.39
N CYS A 103 -0.67 14.69 6.25
CA CYS A 103 0.23 13.54 6.26
C CYS A 103 -0.41 12.34 5.56
N LEU A 104 0.41 11.39 5.11
CA LEU A 104 -0.10 10.14 4.58
C LEU A 104 -0.81 9.33 5.69
N PRO A 105 -1.99 8.72 5.44
CA PRO A 105 -2.68 7.91 6.45
C PRO A 105 -1.90 6.67 6.86
N ASP A 106 -1.99 6.27 8.13
CA ASP A 106 -1.47 4.99 8.60
C ASP A 106 -2.19 3.81 7.91
N GLY A 107 -1.42 2.76 7.60
CA GLY A 107 -1.90 1.51 7.03
C GLY A 107 -0.88 0.38 7.17
N PRO A 108 -1.29 -0.89 7.03
CA PRO A 108 -0.36 -2.00 6.98
C PRO A 108 0.62 -1.84 5.82
N LEU A 109 1.86 -2.29 6.03
CA LEU A 109 2.91 -2.31 5.02
C LEU A 109 3.30 -3.76 4.74
N LEU A 110 3.05 -4.21 3.51
CA LEU A 110 3.46 -5.52 3.00
C LEU A 110 4.74 -5.37 2.17
N LEU A 111 5.71 -6.24 2.43
CA LEU A 111 7.04 -6.19 1.83
C LEU A 111 7.46 -7.57 1.37
N ASN A 112 8.37 -7.59 0.40
CA ASN A 112 8.87 -8.82 -0.18
C ASN A 112 9.67 -9.63 0.86
N PRO A 113 9.31 -10.91 1.11
CA PRO A 113 9.97 -11.75 2.10
C PRO A 113 11.41 -12.16 1.72
N THR A 114 11.93 -11.84 0.52
CA THR A 114 13.22 -12.35 0.01
C THR A 114 14.41 -12.16 0.97
N SER A 115 14.40 -11.13 1.84
CA SER A 115 15.49 -10.96 2.82
C SER A 115 15.48 -11.95 4.00
N LEU A 116 14.38 -12.68 4.24
CA LEU A 116 14.30 -13.67 5.34
C LEU A 116 14.74 -15.07 4.91
N LEU A 117 14.69 -15.41 3.62
CA LEU A 117 14.66 -16.80 3.17
C LEU A 117 15.52 -17.06 1.92
N ARG A 118 16.81 -16.68 1.96
CA ARG A 118 17.79 -17.06 0.91
C ARG A 118 17.81 -18.57 0.59
N ALA A 119 17.39 -19.43 1.53
CA ALA A 119 17.42 -20.89 1.38
C ALA A 119 16.11 -21.53 0.85
N PHE A 120 14.95 -20.85 0.91
CA PHE A 120 13.65 -21.50 0.60
C PHE A 120 12.91 -20.95 -0.64
N HIS A 121 13.30 -19.79 -1.20
CA HIS A 121 12.49 -19.11 -2.24
C HIS A 121 13.17 -18.85 -3.59
N ARG A 122 14.32 -19.47 -3.84
CA ARG A 122 15.26 -19.01 -4.88
C ARG A 122 14.86 -19.29 -6.33
N GLU A 123 13.73 -19.92 -6.63
CA GLU A 123 13.44 -20.28 -8.03
C GLU A 123 12.14 -19.69 -8.62
N VAL A 124 11.11 -19.49 -7.81
CA VAL A 124 9.78 -19.06 -8.30
C VAL A 124 9.57 -17.55 -8.11
N ILE A 125 9.91 -17.00 -6.93
CA ILE A 125 9.64 -15.58 -6.60
C ILE A 125 10.60 -14.62 -7.33
N GLU A 126 11.84 -15.03 -7.60
CA GLU A 126 12.82 -14.19 -8.31
C GLU A 126 12.45 -13.95 -9.79
N LYS A 127 11.63 -14.81 -10.40
CA LYS A 127 11.32 -14.73 -11.84
C LYS A 127 10.09 -13.89 -12.17
N LYS A 128 9.21 -13.62 -11.20
CA LYS A 128 7.92 -12.93 -11.42
C LYS A 128 7.47 -12.10 -10.21
N PRO A 129 7.90 -10.83 -10.09
CA PRO A 129 7.57 -9.98 -8.93
C PRO A 129 6.06 -9.77 -8.71
N GLU A 130 5.24 -9.90 -9.76
CA GLU A 130 3.78 -9.88 -9.70
C GLU A 130 3.21 -11.06 -8.90
N GLU A 131 3.82 -12.24 -8.93
CA GLU A 131 3.32 -13.42 -8.19
C GLU A 131 3.38 -13.18 -6.68
N PHE A 132 4.41 -12.50 -6.20
CA PHE A 132 4.49 -12.08 -4.80
C PHE A 132 3.32 -11.15 -4.42
N LYS A 133 3.07 -10.11 -5.23
CA LYS A 133 1.97 -9.16 -4.97
C LYS A 133 0.62 -9.88 -4.97
N ILE A 134 0.38 -10.76 -5.93
CA ILE A 134 -0.83 -11.58 -6.03
C ILE A 134 -0.99 -12.44 -4.78
N GLN A 135 0.04 -13.19 -4.39
CA GLN A 135 -0.04 -14.10 -3.24
C GLN A 135 -0.30 -13.34 -1.94
N CYS A 136 0.45 -12.26 -1.67
CA CYS A 136 0.24 -11.45 -0.48
C CYS A 136 -1.19 -10.88 -0.40
N LEU A 137 -1.72 -10.39 -1.52
CA LEU A 137 -3.08 -9.85 -1.56
C LEU A 137 -4.14 -10.96 -1.45
N ALA A 138 -3.90 -12.14 -2.04
CA ALA A 138 -4.76 -13.30 -1.89
C ALA A 138 -4.84 -13.79 -0.44
N ASP A 139 -3.70 -13.82 0.27
CA ASP A 139 -3.64 -14.18 1.69
C ASP A 139 -4.46 -13.19 2.54
N ILE A 140 -4.35 -11.89 2.27
CA ILE A 140 -5.19 -10.88 2.94
C ILE A 140 -6.67 -11.07 2.62
N LYS A 141 -7.04 -11.33 1.36
CA LYS A 141 -8.42 -11.59 0.97
C LYS A 141 -9.00 -12.81 1.68
N ALA A 142 -8.20 -13.85 1.90
CA ALA A 142 -8.62 -15.06 2.61
C ALA A 142 -8.93 -14.84 4.10
N LEU A 143 -8.51 -13.70 4.68
CA LEU A 143 -8.90 -13.31 6.05
C LEU A 143 -10.33 -12.78 6.14
N PHE A 144 -10.97 -12.50 5.00
CA PHE A 144 -12.35 -11.98 4.93
C PHE A 144 -13.35 -13.10 4.62
N PRO A 145 -14.66 -12.90 4.90
CA PRO A 145 -15.67 -13.91 4.63
C PRO A 145 -15.66 -14.41 3.18
N ALA A 146 -15.87 -15.71 3.01
CA ALA A 146 -15.95 -16.33 1.69
C ALA A 146 -17.01 -15.63 0.82
N GLY A 147 -16.70 -15.44 -0.47
CA GLY A 147 -17.57 -14.75 -1.43
C GLY A 147 -17.53 -13.22 -1.34
N SER A 148 -16.81 -12.63 -0.37
CA SER A 148 -16.57 -11.19 -0.33
C SER A 148 -15.26 -10.81 -1.03
N ASN A 149 -15.17 -9.57 -1.49
CA ASN A 149 -13.90 -8.96 -1.87
C ASN A 149 -13.71 -7.67 -1.06
N PRO A 150 -12.72 -7.62 -0.14
CA PRO A 150 -12.46 -6.41 0.64
C PRO A 150 -11.80 -5.33 -0.21
N PHE A 151 -11.13 -5.70 -1.31
CA PHE A 151 -10.39 -4.75 -2.13
C PHE A 151 -11.32 -3.95 -3.05
N TYR A 152 -11.26 -2.64 -2.88
CA TYR A 152 -12.10 -1.70 -3.60
C TYR A 152 -11.37 -1.08 -4.80
N ALA A 153 -10.13 -0.64 -4.60
CA ALA A 153 -9.32 0.02 -5.62
C ALA A 153 -7.83 -0.27 -5.44
N GLY A 154 -7.05 -0.06 -6.50
CA GLY A 154 -5.60 -0.22 -6.48
C GLY A 154 -4.88 0.92 -7.20
N TYR A 155 -3.82 1.42 -6.60
CA TYR A 155 -2.89 2.38 -7.18
C TYR A 155 -1.54 1.72 -7.45
N GLY A 156 -1.03 1.87 -8.66
CA GLY A 156 0.26 1.32 -9.09
C GLY A 156 0.95 2.22 -10.11
N ASN A 157 2.09 1.78 -10.61
CA ASN A 157 2.85 2.48 -11.65
C ASN A 157 3.30 1.55 -12.79
N ARG A 158 3.06 0.24 -12.67
CA ARG A 158 3.45 -0.77 -13.66
C ARG A 158 2.26 -1.63 -14.07
N VAL A 159 2.33 -2.19 -15.27
CA VAL A 159 1.36 -3.17 -15.79
C VAL A 159 1.25 -4.40 -14.86
N ASN A 160 2.35 -4.76 -14.19
CA ASN A 160 2.37 -5.86 -13.23
C ASN A 160 1.49 -5.58 -12.00
N ASP A 161 1.32 -4.31 -11.61
CA ASP A 161 0.41 -3.92 -10.52
C ASP A 161 -1.04 -4.12 -10.94
N VAL A 162 -1.35 -3.70 -12.17
CA VAL A 162 -2.68 -3.88 -12.78
C VAL A 162 -3.04 -5.36 -12.81
N CYS A 163 -2.14 -6.22 -13.30
CA CYS A 163 -2.33 -7.66 -13.29
C CYS A 163 -2.55 -8.20 -11.87
N ALA A 164 -1.75 -7.76 -10.89
CA ALA A 164 -1.87 -8.23 -9.52
C ALA A 164 -3.21 -7.84 -8.88
N TYR A 165 -3.65 -6.60 -9.08
CA TYR A 165 -4.91 -6.08 -8.55
C TYR A 165 -6.14 -6.73 -9.20
N GLN A 166 -6.10 -6.97 -10.52
CA GLN A 166 -7.15 -7.71 -11.22
C GLN A 166 -7.24 -9.16 -10.74
N ALA A 167 -6.10 -9.83 -10.52
CA ALA A 167 -6.06 -11.22 -10.06
C ALA A 167 -6.76 -11.43 -8.71
N VAL A 168 -6.76 -10.41 -7.84
CA VAL A 168 -7.50 -10.46 -6.56
C VAL A 168 -8.93 -9.92 -6.65
N GLY A 169 -9.38 -9.55 -7.85
CA GLY A 169 -10.77 -9.23 -8.17
C GLY A 169 -11.12 -7.74 -8.10
N ILE A 170 -10.13 -6.82 -8.14
CA ILE A 170 -10.42 -5.39 -8.26
C ILE A 170 -10.87 -5.12 -9.71
N PRO A 171 -12.04 -4.50 -9.93
CA PRO A 171 -12.47 -4.11 -11.26
C PRO A 171 -11.47 -3.15 -11.92
N ILE A 172 -11.19 -3.35 -13.21
CA ILE A 172 -10.20 -2.52 -13.94
C ILE A 172 -10.49 -1.02 -13.88
N VAL A 173 -11.76 -0.64 -13.79
CA VAL A 173 -12.20 0.77 -13.64
C VAL A 173 -11.79 1.41 -12.31
N ARG A 174 -11.43 0.59 -11.30
CA ARG A 174 -10.94 1.01 -9.98
C ARG A 174 -9.43 0.78 -9.82
N ILE A 175 -8.72 0.53 -10.91
CA ILE A 175 -7.27 0.43 -10.94
C ILE A 175 -6.72 1.69 -11.62
N PHE A 176 -5.78 2.34 -10.94
CA PHE A 176 -5.19 3.60 -11.35
C PHE A 176 -3.68 3.44 -11.49
N THR A 177 -3.14 3.85 -12.63
CA THR A 177 -1.71 3.83 -12.90
C THR A 177 -1.19 5.25 -12.99
N ILE A 178 -0.17 5.57 -12.19
CA ILE A 178 0.50 6.86 -12.21
C ILE A 178 1.87 6.74 -12.88
N ASN A 179 2.27 7.75 -13.64
CA ASN A 179 3.62 7.84 -14.18
C ASN A 179 4.50 8.82 -13.39
N TYR A 180 5.79 8.86 -13.72
CA TYR A 180 6.78 9.71 -13.06
C TYR A 180 6.49 11.23 -13.15
N LYS A 181 5.65 11.66 -14.11
CA LYS A 181 5.21 13.06 -14.25
C LYS A 181 4.03 13.41 -13.34
N GLY A 182 3.43 12.43 -12.66
CA GLY A 182 2.25 12.60 -11.83
C GLY A 182 0.92 12.50 -12.60
N GLU A 183 0.96 12.05 -13.84
CA GLU A 183 -0.24 11.80 -14.65
C GLU A 183 -0.85 10.47 -14.23
N LEU A 184 -2.10 10.51 -13.75
CA LEU A 184 -2.89 9.38 -13.31
C LEU A 184 -3.86 8.95 -14.41
N LYS A 185 -3.87 7.67 -14.76
CA LYS A 185 -4.76 7.11 -15.78
C LYS A 185 -5.65 6.02 -15.20
N HIS A 186 -6.86 5.93 -15.73
CA HIS A 186 -7.68 4.72 -15.62
C HIS A 186 -7.24 3.71 -16.66
N GLU A 187 -7.11 2.44 -16.26
CA GLU A 187 -6.71 1.38 -17.19
C GLU A 187 -7.77 1.11 -18.27
N LEU A 188 -9.05 1.36 -18.01
CA LEU A 188 -10.12 1.18 -18.99
C LEU A 188 -10.14 2.30 -20.06
N THR A 189 -9.86 3.54 -19.66
CA THR A 189 -9.94 4.73 -20.50
C THR A 189 -8.56 5.37 -20.62
N GLN A 190 -7.68 4.73 -21.40
CA GLN A 190 -6.28 5.15 -21.61
C GLN A 190 -6.11 6.60 -22.11
N THR A 191 -7.20 7.23 -22.57
CA THR A 191 -7.28 8.62 -23.04
C THR A 191 -7.54 9.66 -21.95
N PHE A 192 -8.10 9.29 -20.80
CA PHE A 192 -8.38 10.25 -19.73
C PHE A 192 -7.17 10.33 -18.78
N GLN A 193 -6.49 11.47 -18.82
CA GLN A 193 -5.38 11.77 -17.92
C GLN A 193 -5.86 12.71 -16.83
N SER A 194 -5.62 12.34 -15.58
CA SER A 194 -5.89 13.12 -14.38
C SER A 194 -4.62 13.25 -13.55
N THR A 195 -4.73 13.71 -12.31
CA THR A 195 -3.65 13.72 -11.32
C THR A 195 -4.25 13.37 -9.95
N TYR A 196 -3.41 13.10 -8.94
CA TYR A 196 -3.91 12.93 -7.57
C TYR A 196 -4.65 14.17 -7.05
N HIS A 197 -4.29 15.38 -7.49
CA HIS A 197 -5.01 16.60 -7.12
C HIS A 197 -6.42 16.61 -7.70
N VAL A 198 -6.55 16.39 -9.00
CA VAL A 198 -7.86 16.40 -9.67
C VAL A 198 -8.77 15.30 -9.15
N GLN A 199 -8.22 14.10 -8.90
CA GLN A 199 -9.01 13.02 -8.28
C GLN A 199 -9.38 13.34 -6.82
N SER A 200 -8.53 14.06 -6.08
CA SER A 200 -8.82 14.51 -4.72
C SER A 200 -9.98 15.51 -4.70
N ASP A 201 -10.11 16.36 -5.70
CA ASP A 201 -11.21 17.33 -5.81
C ASP A 201 -12.57 16.68 -6.07
N SER A 202 -12.56 15.51 -6.70
CA SER A 202 -13.75 14.70 -7.05
C SER A 202 -13.77 13.36 -6.30
N VAL A 203 -13.19 13.30 -5.11
CA VAL A 203 -12.94 12.04 -4.38
C VAL A 203 -14.22 11.24 -4.13
N ASP A 204 -15.35 11.90 -3.90
CA ASP A 204 -16.63 11.25 -3.58
C ASP A 204 -17.23 10.52 -4.80
N ASP A 205 -16.88 10.93 -6.02
CA ASP A 205 -17.30 10.24 -7.25
C ASP A 205 -16.59 8.88 -7.39
N PHE A 206 -15.33 8.81 -6.95
CA PHE A 206 -14.51 7.59 -7.03
C PHE A 206 -14.65 6.71 -5.79
N PHE A 207 -14.73 7.34 -4.62
CA PHE A 207 -14.73 6.76 -3.28
C PHE A 207 -15.86 7.37 -2.46
N PRO A 208 -17.13 7.09 -2.79
CA PRO A 208 -18.27 7.64 -2.05
C PRO A 208 -18.16 7.32 -0.56
N PRO A 209 -18.53 8.24 0.35
CA PRO A 209 -18.50 8.03 1.78
C PRO A 209 -19.24 6.75 2.18
N LEU A 210 -18.53 5.85 2.87
CA LEU A 210 -19.13 4.62 3.39
C LEU A 210 -20.02 4.97 4.60
N GLN A 211 -21.29 4.56 4.55
CA GLN A 211 -22.16 4.67 5.72
C GLN A 211 -21.55 3.83 6.85
N LYS A 212 -21.34 4.46 8.01
CA LYS A 212 -21.01 3.71 9.22
C LYS A 212 -22.28 2.99 9.65
N CYS A 213 -22.33 1.67 9.46
CA CYS A 213 -23.29 0.86 10.20
C CYS A 213 -22.87 0.93 11.68
N ASP A 214 -23.54 1.80 12.44
CA ASP A 214 -23.41 1.88 13.90
C ASP A 214 -23.98 0.60 14.53
N ASN A 215 -23.23 -0.48 14.47
CA ASN A 215 -23.46 -1.60 15.38
C ASN A 215 -22.81 -1.24 16.71
N LYS A 216 -23.60 -0.58 17.56
CA LYS A 216 -23.41 -0.63 19.00
C LYS A 216 -23.40 -2.10 19.42
N SER A 217 -22.25 -2.58 19.89
CA SER A 217 -22.11 -3.80 20.67
C SER A 217 -21.27 -3.48 21.89
#